data_AF-A0A5C4NC02-F1
#
_entry.id   AF-A0A5C4NC02-F1
#
_cell.length_a   1.000
_cell.length_b   1.000
_cell.length_c   1.000
_cell.angle_alpha   90.00
_cell.angle_beta   90.00
_cell.angle_gamma   90.00
#
_symmetry.space_group_name_H-M   'P 1'
#
loop_
_entity.id
_entity.type
_entity.pdbx_description
1 polymer ?
#
loop_
_entity_poly.entity_id
_entity_poly.type
_entity_poly.pdbx_seq_one_letter_code
_entity_poly.pdbx_strand_id
1 'polypeptide(L)'
;MQSVHGAKEQTMVVPQRGIAHMGVTGRIDHPVCPRMNMSLITHLRSAMGKRAAYRRTLQELRGIPAHLADDLNIQPGDVERLAHQAVYG
;
A
#
# COMPACT_ATOMS: atom_id res chain seq x y z
N MET A 1 21.16 -60.32 -27.65
CA MET A 1 22.28 -60.29 -26.69
C MET A 1 22.45 -58.83 -26.27
N GLN A 2 21.68 -58.33 -25.30
CA GLN A 2 21.97 -58.27 -23.86
C GLN A 2 23.29 -57.58 -23.49
N SER A 3 23.19 -56.40 -22.86
CA SER A 3 23.88 -55.99 -21.60
C SER A 3 23.86 -54.45 -21.47
N VAL A 4 22.78 -53.85 -20.96
CA VAL A 4 22.64 -53.31 -19.58
C VAL A 4 23.94 -52.83 -18.91
N HIS A 5 24.21 -51.52 -19.00
CA HIS A 5 25.07 -50.81 -18.04
C HIS A 5 24.35 -49.55 -17.54
N GLY A 6 24.34 -49.45 -16.20
CA GLY A 6 23.44 -48.61 -15.42
C GLY A 6 23.57 -47.11 -15.70
N ALA A 7 22.47 -46.54 -16.18
CA ALA A 7 22.21 -45.12 -16.05
C ALA A 7 21.89 -44.86 -14.57
N LYS A 8 22.85 -44.26 -13.90
CA LYS A 8 22.78 -43.91 -12.49
C LYS A 8 21.68 -42.88 -12.34
N GLU A 9 20.71 -43.18 -11.49
CA GLU A 9 19.64 -42.29 -11.08
C GLU A 9 20.28 -41.01 -10.51
N GLN A 10 20.40 -39.99 -11.35
CA GLN A 10 20.61 -38.64 -10.86
C GLN A 10 19.24 -38.13 -10.42
N THR A 11 18.87 -38.50 -9.19
CA THR A 11 17.84 -37.79 -8.46
C THR A 11 18.24 -36.32 -8.44
N MET A 12 17.62 -35.54 -9.32
CA MET A 12 17.68 -34.09 -9.29
C MET A 12 17.03 -33.66 -7.98
N VAL A 13 17.85 -33.44 -6.96
CA VAL A 13 17.45 -32.75 -5.73
C VAL A 13 17.01 -31.36 -6.18
N VAL A 14 15.69 -31.14 -6.17
CA VAL A 14 15.09 -29.82 -6.35
C VAL A 14 15.68 -28.93 -5.26
N PRO A 15 16.42 -27.85 -5.57
CA PRO A 15 16.75 -26.88 -4.56
C PRO A 15 15.43 -26.28 -4.10
N GLN A 16 15.10 -26.47 -2.81
CA GLN A 16 14.05 -25.74 -2.14
C GLN A 16 14.44 -24.25 -2.23
N ARG A 17 14.05 -23.60 -3.33
CA ARG A 17 14.12 -22.15 -3.46
C ARG A 17 13.16 -21.64 -2.41
N GLY A 18 13.75 -21.22 -1.30
CA GLY A 18 13.05 -20.53 -0.22
C GLY A 18 12.13 -19.51 -0.86
N ILE A 19 10.84 -19.71 -0.61
CA ILE A 19 9.85 -18.67 -0.79
C ILE A 19 10.37 -17.47 0.01
N ALA A 20 10.95 -16.51 -0.71
CA ALA A 20 11.15 -15.18 -0.17
C ALA A 20 9.73 -14.70 0.09
N HIS A 21 9.31 -14.85 1.35
CA HIS A 21 8.19 -14.12 1.89
C HIS A 21 8.54 -12.66 1.64
N MET A 22 8.02 -12.09 0.54
CA MET A 22 7.76 -10.66 0.46
C MET A 22 6.78 -10.41 1.61
N GLY A 23 7.33 -10.13 2.78
CA GLY A 23 6.59 -9.58 3.89
C GLY A 23 5.97 -8.30 3.36
N VAL A 24 4.69 -8.39 3.01
CA VAL A 24 3.80 -7.25 2.91
C VAL A 24 4.05 -6.46 4.18
N THR A 25 4.57 -5.24 4.00
CA THR A 25 4.79 -4.30 5.10
C THR A 25 3.41 -3.91 5.63
N GLY A 26 2.82 -4.78 6.43
CA GLY A 26 1.65 -4.47 7.23
C GLY A 26 2.07 -3.39 8.21
N ARG A 27 1.79 -2.14 7.88
CA ARG A 27 1.74 -1.06 8.85
C ARG A 27 0.55 -1.34 9.75
N ILE A 28 0.77 -2.20 10.74
CA ILE A 28 -0.11 -2.29 11.89
C ILE A 28 0.25 -1.07 12.73
N ASP A 29 -0.44 0.04 12.47
CA ASP A 29 -0.48 1.19 13.37
C ASP A 29 -1.26 0.76 14.63
N HIS A 30 -0.55 0.20 15.61
CA HIS A 30 -1.06 -0.12 16.95
C HIS A 30 -0.79 1.04 17.94
N PRO A 31 -1.51 1.10 19.07
CA PRO A 31 -1.95 2.32 19.73
C PRO A 31 -0.82 3.09 20.40
N VAL A 32 -0.87 4.41 20.20
CA VAL A 32 -0.09 5.45 20.85
C VAL A 32 -0.32 5.48 22.37
N CYS A 33 0.78 5.52 23.16
CA CYS A 33 1.00 6.26 24.43
C CYS A 33 2.34 5.79 25.09
N PRO A 34 2.96 6.51 26.06
CA PRO A 34 3.55 7.85 25.96
C PRO A 34 4.99 7.90 26.57
N ARG A 35 6.01 8.29 25.81
CA ARG A 35 7.22 8.94 26.36
C ARG A 35 7.95 9.72 25.28
N MET A 36 8.13 11.01 25.54
CA MET A 36 8.77 12.00 24.67
C MET A 36 10.18 11.54 24.26
N ASN A 37 10.36 11.22 22.97
CA ASN A 37 11.56 11.47 22.13
C ASN A 37 11.73 10.52 20.92
N MET A 38 10.80 9.59 20.63
CA MET A 38 10.70 9.01 19.28
C MET A 38 9.93 9.92 18.31
N SER A 39 10.60 11.04 18.05
CA SER A 39 10.58 11.80 16.80
C SER A 39 9.28 12.54 16.48
N LEU A 40 9.10 13.70 17.10
CA LEU A 40 8.25 14.79 16.61
C LEU A 40 8.43 15.00 15.10
N ILE A 41 9.66 14.87 14.59
CA ILE A 41 10.01 15.00 13.17
C ILE A 41 9.36 13.90 12.33
N THR A 42 9.30 12.66 12.82
CA THR A 42 8.68 11.53 12.12
C THR A 42 7.16 11.70 12.09
N HIS A 43 6.56 12.13 13.19
CA HIS A 43 5.13 12.47 13.23
C HIS A 43 4.80 13.63 12.29
N LEU A 44 5.61 14.69 12.30
CA LEU A 44 5.47 15.82 11.40
C LEU A 44 5.59 15.40 9.94
N ARG A 45 6.57 14.54 9.61
CA ARG A 45 6.74 14.00 8.25
C ARG A 45 5.51 13.21 7.81
N SER A 46 4.98 12.35 8.68
CA SER A 46 3.77 11.58 8.38
C SER A 46 2.55 12.48 8.16
N ALA A 47 2.36 13.48 9.04
CA ALA A 47 1.29 14.46 8.92
C ALA A 47 1.39 15.30 7.64
N MET A 48 2.61 15.73 7.29
CA MET A 48 2.90 16.44 6.03
C MET A 48 2.59 15.58 4.81
N GLY A 49 2.93 14.29 4.85
CA GLY A 49 2.59 13.33 3.80
C GLY A 49 1.09 13.19 3.60
N LYS A 50 0.33 13.01 4.69
CA LYS A 50 -1.14 12.97 4.65
C LYS A 50 -1.72 14.29 4.13
N ARG A 51 -1.17 15.44 4.55
CA ARG A 51 -1.65 16.74 4.07
C ARG A 51 -1.41 16.94 2.58
N ALA A 52 -0.27 16.51 2.05
CA ALA A 52 0.02 16.56 0.62
C ALA A 52 -0.94 15.66 -0.17
N ALA A 53 -1.18 14.43 0.30
CA ALA A 53 -2.15 13.51 -0.31
C ALA A 53 -3.56 14.12 -0.33
N TYR A 54 -4.03 14.66 0.80
CA TYR A 54 -5.33 15.31 0.90
C TYR A 54 -5.49 16.46 -0.10
N ARG A 55 -4.49 17.34 -0.19
CA ARG A 55 -4.52 18.47 -1.13
C ARG A 55 -4.57 18.00 -2.58
N ARG A 56 -3.81 16.96 -2.91
CA ARG A 56 -3.83 16.35 -4.25
C ARG A 56 -5.22 15.80 -4.56
N THR A 57 -5.76 14.94 -3.69
CA THR A 57 -7.10 14.36 -3.88
C THR A 57 -8.17 15.43 -4.05
N LEU A 58 -8.13 16.48 -3.23
CA LEU A 58 -9.07 17.60 -3.31
C LEU A 58 -8.93 18.37 -4.63
N GLN A 59 -7.72 18.56 -5.15
CA GLN A 59 -7.51 19.20 -6.44
C GLN A 59 -8.04 18.35 -7.59
N GLU A 60 -7.81 17.04 -7.56
CA GLU A 60 -8.36 16.11 -8.57
C GLU A 60 -9.90 16.14 -8.53
N LEU A 61 -10.50 16.01 -7.34
CA LEU A 61 -11.96 16.03 -7.17
C LEU A 61 -12.59 17.35 -7.61
N ARG A 62 -11.95 18.49 -7.35
CA ARG A 62 -12.42 19.80 -7.82
C ARG A 62 -12.21 20.02 -9.31
N GLY A 63 -11.25 19.30 -9.92
CA GLY A 63 -10.98 19.34 -11.35
C GLY A 63 -11.89 18.45 -12.18
N ILE A 64 -12.73 17.61 -11.55
CA ILE A 64 -13.68 16.75 -12.25
C ILE A 64 -14.68 17.62 -13.02
N PRO A 65 -14.88 17.36 -14.33
CA PRO A 65 -15.85 18.10 -15.12
C PRO A 65 -17.28 17.78 -14.67
N ALA A 66 -18.18 18.75 -14.75
CA ALA A 66 -19.52 18.68 -14.16
C ALA A 66 -20.34 17.45 -14.60
N HIS A 67 -20.23 17.02 -15.86
CA HIS A 67 -20.93 15.82 -16.36
C HIS A 67 -20.47 14.54 -15.65
N LEU A 68 -19.18 14.42 -15.35
CA LEU A 68 -18.61 13.26 -14.68
C LEU A 68 -18.91 13.30 -13.17
N ALA A 69 -18.97 14.50 -12.59
CA ALA A 69 -19.38 14.66 -11.20
C ALA A 69 -20.83 14.22 -10.97
N ASP A 70 -21.72 14.54 -11.91
CA ASP A 70 -23.13 14.10 -11.90
C ASP A 70 -23.25 12.57 -12.02
N ASP A 71 -22.53 11.97 -12.98
CA ASP A 71 -22.50 10.51 -13.19
C ASP A 71 -21.98 9.74 -11.96
N LEU A 72 -20.93 10.27 -11.32
CA LEU A 72 -20.36 9.71 -10.10
C LEU A 72 -21.15 10.06 -8.82
N ASN A 73 -22.23 10.83 -8.95
CA ASN A 73 -23.01 11.38 -7.84
C ASN A 73 -22.13 12.07 -6.78
N ILE A 74 -21.12 12.82 -7.24
CA ILE A 74 -20.20 13.60 -6.40
C ILE A 74 -20.73 15.02 -6.31
N GLN A 75 -21.26 15.38 -5.14
CA GLN A 75 -21.67 16.75 -4.88
C GLN A 75 -20.43 17.63 -4.64
N PRO A 76 -20.31 18.83 -5.25
CA PRO A 76 -19.18 19.74 -5.03
C PRO A 76 -19.00 20.18 -3.58
N GLY A 77 -20.05 20.10 -2.75
CA GLY A 77 -19.96 20.37 -1.31
C GLY A 77 -19.31 19.23 -0.51
N ASP A 78 -19.34 18.00 -1.03
CA ASP A 78 -18.85 16.80 -0.36
C ASP A 78 -17.40 16.46 -0.69
N VAL A 79 -16.79 17.09 -1.70
CA VAL A 79 -15.40 16.81 -2.12
C VAL A 79 -14.39 16.94 -0.98
N GLU A 80 -14.59 17.87 -0.04
CA GLU A 80 -13.71 18.01 1.12
C GLU A 80 -13.85 16.85 2.10
N ARG A 81 -15.09 16.41 2.35
CA ARG A 81 -15.41 15.27 3.20
C ARG A 81 -14.90 13.97 2.58
N LEU A 82 -15.10 13.79 1.28
CA LEU A 82 -14.63 12.62 0.54
C LEU A 82 -13.09 12.54 0.51
N ALA A 83 -12.42 13.67 0.25
CA ALA A 83 -10.96 13.75 0.33
C ALA A 83 -10.45 13.47 1.74
N HIS A 84 -11.17 13.92 2.78
CA HIS A 84 -10.81 13.64 4.17
C HIS A 84 -10.93 12.15 4.49
N GLN A 85 -12.05 11.54 4.16
CA GLN A 85 -12.31 10.11 4.35
C GLN A 85 -11.28 9.24 3.60
N ALA A 86 -10.91 9.61 2.36
CA ALA A 86 -9.93 8.86 1.58
C ALA A 86 -8.49 8.87 2.17
N VAL A 87 -8.11 9.92 2.90
CA VAL A 87 -6.74 10.11 3.40
C VAL A 87 -6.59 9.80 4.88
N TYR A 88 -7.60 10.13 5.67
CA TYR A 88 -7.57 9.98 7.12
C TYR A 88 -8.40 8.79 7.62
N GLY A 89 -9.32 8.27 6.81
CA GLY A 89 -10.29 7.25 7.22
C GLY A 89 -11.53 7.91 7.82
#